data_AF-A0A5E4L5J0-F1
#
_entry.id   AF-A0A5E4L5J0-F1
#
_cell.length_a   1.000
_cell.length_b   1.000
_cell.length_c   1.000
_cell.angle_alpha   90.00
_cell.angle_beta   90.00
_cell.angle_gamma   90.00
#
_symmetry.space_group_name_H-M   'P 1'
#
loop_
_entity.id
_entity.type
_entity.pdbx_description
1 polymer ?
#
loop_
_entity_poly.entity_id
_entity_poly.type
_entity_poly.pdbx_seq_one_letter_code
_entity_poly.pdbx_strand_id
1 'polypeptide(L)'
;MIVTRHISIDNDCIKKMEPFVAKHNGNFSAAIRDIIDHVGKSGFPNNSTAIDVSLFKWMLDMLDCVLIPDEVLDEMIDPALINSMRKLEEHLGYRFRELEWDIDISLKCDNDRFPSDVVIEIKGDFQKIRLASCILCQYIVKNSVKQVPLEIKSLTNLNDCIKIELFASNKKEALNSLETYFGEMEEVTCAIKSRPEFWKSLVSRHILSDYNMVTVHRNYFEDLLANNIPLGEISIENIAKKPIQDIPLKEMLSLIKEVYETSRVVDRVEIEKDRIILFHNYRNKDTIDKLKKILVTLLEANGHLFDAKSTANMIVLTHRPDVGIKVNEIVGNLKISNSRVDQELIMFTTFLKGLKEIPDISLSLTALGRRFGKSLMQEYEKENQIKAWDLKSFKSAFEMFNSKLHIDSEWKMEGKNLLYTIRKCNIANEGNKFDTLICHTSRETFKGALIYAFGNGAELDIKKLLSHGDNFCEVVIRMT
;
A
#
# COMPACT_ATOMS: atom_id res chain seq x y z
N MET A 1 31.05 -36.71 61.42
CA MET A 1 30.11 -37.85 61.53
C MET A 1 29.76 -38.30 60.13
N ILE A 2 30.27 -39.44 59.67
CA ILE A 2 29.96 -39.97 58.33
C ILE A 2 28.62 -40.69 58.45
N VAL A 3 27.57 -40.14 57.86
CA VAL A 3 26.25 -40.78 57.82
C VAL A 3 26.24 -41.73 56.62
N THR A 4 26.39 -43.03 56.86
CA THR A 4 26.21 -44.07 55.83
C THR A 4 24.73 -44.42 55.72
N ARG A 5 24.13 -44.16 54.56
CA ARG A 5 22.79 -44.64 54.20
C ARG A 5 22.94 -45.90 53.34
N HIS A 6 22.26 -46.97 53.72
CA HIS A 6 22.17 -48.17 52.87
C HIS A 6 21.11 -47.93 51.80
N ILE A 7 21.48 -48.13 50.54
CA ILE A 7 20.59 -48.04 49.38
C ILE A 7 20.50 -49.45 48.80
N SER A 8 19.29 -49.98 48.69
CA SER A 8 19.05 -51.23 47.96
C SER A 8 18.87 -50.90 46.48
N ILE A 9 19.57 -51.62 45.61
CA ILE A 9 19.54 -51.42 44.16
C ILE A 9 19.19 -52.77 43.54
N ASP A 10 18.19 -52.79 42.65
CA ASP A 10 17.80 -54.01 41.97
C ASP A 10 18.83 -54.47 40.92
N ASN A 11 18.73 -55.73 40.50
CA ASN A 11 19.67 -56.32 39.55
C ASN A 11 19.64 -55.65 38.16
N ASP A 12 18.51 -55.04 37.78
CA ASP A 12 18.41 -54.35 36.49
C ASP A 12 19.16 -53.01 36.52
N CYS A 13 19.13 -52.31 37.66
CA CYS A 13 19.94 -51.14 37.92
C CYS A 13 21.44 -51.48 38.01
N ILE A 14 21.80 -52.62 38.60
CA ILE A 14 23.20 -53.09 38.63
C ILE A 14 23.73 -53.34 37.20
N LYS A 15 22.94 -53.98 36.33
CA LYS A 15 23.32 -54.18 34.91
C LYS A 15 23.54 -52.86 34.18
N LYS A 16 22.69 -51.86 34.40
CA LYS A 16 22.84 -50.53 33.78
C LYS A 16 24.11 -49.80 34.25
N MET A 17 24.58 -50.10 35.45
CA MET A 17 25.78 -49.48 36.04
C MET A 17 27.08 -50.21 35.70
N GLU A 18 27.01 -51.42 35.13
CA GLU A 18 28.16 -52.28 34.81
C GLU A 18 29.31 -51.58 34.05
N PRO A 19 29.07 -50.73 33.02
CA PRO A 19 30.17 -50.04 32.33
C PRO A 19 30.91 -49.05 33.24
N PHE A 20 30.19 -48.36 34.12
CA PHE A 20 30.78 -47.42 35.09
C PHE A 20 31.50 -48.16 36.21
N VAL A 21 30.95 -49.27 36.68
CA VAL A 21 31.57 -50.12 37.69
C VAL A 21 32.86 -50.74 37.14
N ALA A 22 32.87 -51.19 35.89
CA ALA A 22 34.06 -51.69 35.21
C ALA A 22 35.14 -50.59 35.05
N LYS A 23 34.74 -49.37 34.64
CA LYS A 23 35.62 -48.20 34.54
C LYS A 23 36.32 -47.86 35.87
N HIS A 24 35.66 -48.14 37.00
CA HIS A 24 36.19 -47.92 38.35
C HIS A 24 36.62 -49.20 39.07
N ASN A 25 37.00 -50.25 38.31
CA ASN A 25 37.55 -51.52 38.83
C ASN A 25 36.70 -52.16 39.94
N GLY A 26 35.36 -52.16 39.78
CA GLY A 26 34.43 -52.75 40.74
C GLY A 26 33.97 -51.83 41.87
N ASN A 27 34.44 -50.58 41.92
CA ASN A 27 34.05 -49.64 42.97
C ASN A 27 32.71 -48.95 42.66
N PHE A 28 31.62 -49.48 43.24
CA PHE A 28 30.27 -48.94 43.09
C PHE A 28 30.12 -47.50 43.60
N SER A 29 30.80 -47.10 44.68
CA SER A 29 30.68 -45.73 45.20
C SER A 29 31.36 -44.70 44.30
N ALA A 30 32.45 -45.08 43.63
CA ALA A 30 33.10 -44.26 42.61
C ALA A 30 32.26 -44.23 41.33
N ALA A 31 31.70 -45.37 40.91
CA ALA A 31 30.79 -45.44 39.78
C ALA A 31 29.52 -44.59 39.98
N ILE A 32 28.89 -44.64 41.16
CA ILE A 32 27.73 -43.79 41.48
C ILE A 32 28.11 -42.32 41.47
N ARG A 33 29.28 -41.94 42.03
CA ARG A 33 29.75 -40.56 41.98
C ARG A 33 30.04 -40.10 40.55
N ASP A 34 30.65 -40.94 39.72
CA ASP A 34 30.88 -40.65 38.31
C ASP A 34 29.57 -40.53 37.53
N ILE A 35 28.56 -41.37 37.84
CA ILE A 35 27.20 -41.23 37.27
C ILE A 35 26.55 -39.93 37.72
N ILE A 36 26.61 -39.58 39.01
CA ILE A 36 26.05 -38.33 39.54
C ILE A 36 26.78 -37.12 38.96
N ASP A 37 28.10 -37.18 38.81
CA ASP A 37 28.91 -36.11 38.20
C ASP A 37 28.67 -36.03 36.69
N HIS A 38 28.41 -37.15 36.02
CA HIS A 38 28.05 -37.19 34.61
C HIS A 38 26.67 -36.54 34.41
N VAL A 39 25.67 -36.93 35.20
CA VAL A 39 24.32 -36.37 35.22
C VAL A 39 24.30 -34.92 35.74
N GLY A 40 25.22 -34.54 36.63
CA GLY A 40 25.34 -33.19 37.17
C GLY A 40 26.10 -32.22 36.27
N LYS A 41 26.91 -32.72 35.33
CA LYS A 41 27.60 -31.94 34.29
C LYS A 41 26.83 -31.92 32.96
N SER A 42 25.97 -32.90 32.71
CA SER A 42 24.96 -32.84 31.66
C SER A 42 23.66 -32.30 32.27
N GLY A 43 23.42 -30.99 32.18
CA GLY A 43 22.16 -30.34 32.60
C GLY A 43 20.94 -30.75 31.77
N PHE A 44 20.84 -32.02 31.37
CA PHE A 44 19.77 -32.52 30.52
C PHE A 44 18.92 -33.52 31.30
N PRO A 45 17.73 -33.12 31.77
CA PRO A 45 16.72 -34.08 32.17
C PRO A 45 16.38 -34.97 30.95
N ASN A 46 16.13 -36.25 31.21
CA ASN A 46 15.78 -37.26 30.23
C ASN A 46 14.81 -36.72 29.16
N ASN A 47 15.20 -36.84 27.88
CA ASN A 47 14.55 -36.42 26.61
C ASN A 47 15.20 -35.24 25.84
N SER A 48 16.40 -34.79 26.18
CA SER A 48 17.13 -33.82 25.35
C SER A 48 17.70 -34.49 24.08
N THR A 49 17.11 -34.18 22.92
CA THR A 49 17.77 -34.36 21.62
C THR A 49 18.63 -33.13 21.37
N ALA A 50 19.79 -33.05 22.03
CA ALA A 50 20.71 -31.93 21.83
C ALA A 50 21.00 -31.73 20.33
N ILE A 51 20.63 -30.56 19.81
CA ILE A 51 20.77 -30.19 18.41
C ILE A 51 22.15 -29.56 18.22
N ASP A 52 22.89 -29.97 17.19
CA ASP A 52 24.14 -29.30 16.81
C ASP A 52 23.91 -27.79 16.60
N VAL A 53 24.85 -26.96 17.03
CA VAL A 53 24.73 -25.49 16.96
C VAL A 53 24.49 -25.01 15.52
N SER A 54 25.11 -25.65 14.53
CA SER A 54 24.94 -25.31 13.11
C SER A 54 23.56 -25.68 12.61
N LEU A 55 23.05 -26.85 13.04
CA LEU A 55 21.70 -27.30 12.72
C LEU A 55 20.65 -26.39 13.36
N PHE A 56 20.84 -26.02 14.63
CA PHE A 56 19.95 -25.09 15.32
C PHE A 56 19.95 -23.71 14.65
N LYS A 57 21.12 -23.18 14.31
CA LYS A 57 21.25 -21.93 13.54
C LYS A 57 20.52 -21.99 12.20
N TRP A 58 20.70 -23.07 11.44
CA TRP A 58 19.98 -23.26 10.19
C TRP A 58 18.45 -23.31 10.40
N MET A 59 17.97 -23.97 11.46
CA MET A 59 16.55 -23.95 11.80
C MET A 59 16.04 -22.54 12.12
N LEU A 60 16.79 -21.75 12.87
CA LEU A 60 16.43 -20.35 13.18
C LEU A 60 16.36 -19.51 11.90
N ASP A 61 17.31 -19.68 10.98
CA ASP A 61 17.32 -18.98 9.69
C ASP A 61 16.12 -19.38 8.80
N MET A 62 15.71 -20.66 8.85
CA MET A 62 14.56 -21.15 8.09
C MET A 62 13.20 -20.74 8.67
N LEU A 63 13.15 -20.43 9.96
CA LEU A 63 11.95 -20.01 10.67
C LEU A 63 11.81 -18.48 10.75
N ASP A 64 12.79 -17.73 10.22
CA ASP A 64 12.72 -16.29 10.23
C ASP A 64 11.51 -15.79 9.43
N CYS A 65 10.83 -14.77 9.97
CA CYS A 65 9.60 -14.17 9.42
C CYS A 65 8.40 -15.12 9.25
N VAL A 66 8.35 -16.24 9.99
CA VAL A 66 7.21 -17.18 10.02
C VAL A 66 6.67 -17.30 11.44
N LEU A 67 5.35 -17.26 11.60
CA LEU A 67 4.71 -17.39 12.91
C LEU A 67 4.72 -18.84 13.38
N ILE A 68 4.70 -19.04 14.70
CA ILE A 68 4.70 -20.38 15.29
C ILE A 68 3.29 -20.95 15.24
N PRO A 69 3.09 -22.21 14.81
CA PRO A 69 1.78 -22.84 14.87
C PRO A 69 1.18 -22.81 16.27
N ASP A 70 -0.12 -22.54 16.37
CA ASP A 70 -0.85 -22.39 17.63
C ASP A 70 -0.65 -23.58 18.56
N GLU A 71 -0.68 -24.80 18.01
CA GLU A 71 -0.51 -26.02 18.78
C GLU A 71 0.89 -26.13 19.42
N VAL A 72 1.92 -25.66 18.71
CA VAL A 72 3.31 -25.65 19.21
C VAL A 72 3.49 -24.57 20.27
N LEU A 73 2.86 -23.40 20.07
CA LEU A 73 2.91 -22.30 21.03
C LEU A 73 2.21 -22.68 22.34
N ASP A 74 1.03 -23.30 22.25
CA ASP A 74 0.23 -23.72 23.41
C ASP A 74 0.90 -24.89 24.17
N GLU A 75 1.64 -25.77 23.48
CA GLU A 75 2.47 -26.79 24.13
C GLU A 75 3.66 -26.17 24.91
N MET A 76 4.25 -25.10 24.38
CA MET A 76 5.37 -24.40 25.02
C MET A 76 4.91 -23.53 26.20
N ILE A 77 3.77 -22.86 26.05
CA ILE A 77 3.22 -21.91 27.02
C ILE A 77 1.74 -22.23 27.21
N ASP A 78 1.42 -23.06 28.20
CA ASP A 78 0.04 -23.41 28.52
C ASP A 78 -0.75 -22.16 29.00
N PRO A 79 -1.74 -21.68 28.22
CA PRO A 79 -2.50 -20.49 28.58
C PRO A 79 -3.32 -20.64 29.87
N ALA A 80 -3.67 -21.87 30.27
CA ALA A 80 -4.38 -22.12 31.52
C ALA A 80 -3.48 -21.95 32.75
N LEU A 81 -2.17 -22.14 32.59
CA LEU A 81 -1.19 -22.00 33.68
C LEU A 81 -0.69 -20.56 33.81
N ILE A 82 -0.67 -19.78 32.74
CA ILE A 82 -0.15 -18.41 32.74
C ILE A 82 -1.29 -17.40 32.92
N ASN A 83 -1.41 -16.87 34.13
CA ASN A 83 -2.48 -15.93 34.51
C ASN A 83 -1.99 -14.50 34.82
N SER A 84 -0.71 -14.21 34.60
CA SER A 84 -0.14 -12.88 34.76
C SER A 84 1.16 -12.71 33.96
N MET A 85 1.53 -11.46 33.67
CA MET A 85 2.73 -11.10 32.91
C MET A 85 4.00 -11.50 33.63
N ARG A 86 4.04 -11.31 34.95
CA ARG A 86 5.16 -11.77 35.78
C ARG A 86 5.33 -13.29 35.71
N LYS A 87 4.23 -14.05 35.74
CA LYS A 87 4.29 -15.52 35.64
C LYS A 87 4.78 -15.96 34.27
N LEU A 88 4.41 -15.24 33.20
CA LEU A 88 4.91 -15.46 31.86
C LEU A 88 6.43 -15.22 31.78
N GLU A 89 6.91 -14.11 32.34
CA GLU A 89 8.34 -13.78 32.43
C GLU A 89 9.12 -14.88 33.17
N GLU A 90 8.65 -15.30 34.34
CA GLU A 90 9.28 -16.34 35.15
C GLU A 90 9.29 -17.70 34.43
N HIS A 91 8.17 -18.08 33.78
CA HIS A 91 8.05 -19.33 33.02
C HIS A 91 9.02 -19.35 31.84
N LEU A 92 9.03 -18.31 31.02
CA LEU A 92 9.91 -18.24 29.86
C LEU A 92 11.37 -18.14 30.25
N GLY A 93 11.72 -17.34 31.26
CA GLY A 93 13.08 -17.27 31.78
C GLY A 93 13.57 -18.63 32.33
N TYR A 94 12.68 -19.41 32.95
CA TYR A 94 13.00 -20.79 33.32
C TYR A 94 13.22 -21.69 32.10
N ARG A 95 12.31 -21.67 31.13
CA ARG A 95 12.38 -22.49 29.91
C ARG A 95 13.61 -22.17 29.06
N PHE A 96 13.95 -20.90 28.85
CA PHE A 96 15.13 -20.53 28.06
C PHE A 96 16.45 -20.90 28.75
N ARG A 97 16.48 -20.94 30.09
CA ARG A 97 17.62 -21.49 30.85
C ARG A 97 17.72 -23.01 30.71
N GLU A 98 16.60 -23.75 30.79
CA GLU A 98 16.60 -25.20 30.56
C GLU A 98 17.07 -25.57 29.14
N LEU A 99 16.75 -24.72 28.17
CA LEU A 99 17.16 -24.90 26.77
C LEU A 99 18.59 -24.41 26.49
N GLU A 100 19.29 -23.84 27.50
CA GLU A 100 20.63 -23.24 27.35
C GLU A 100 20.69 -22.19 26.22
N TRP A 101 19.60 -21.44 26.03
CA TRP A 101 19.55 -20.43 24.97
C TRP A 101 20.34 -19.16 25.32
N ASP A 102 20.65 -18.95 26.60
CA ASP A 102 21.34 -17.76 27.12
C ASP A 102 20.58 -16.47 26.75
N ILE A 103 19.29 -16.45 27.14
CA ILE A 103 18.38 -15.33 26.90
C ILE A 103 17.88 -14.78 28.23
N ASP A 104 18.04 -13.48 28.41
CA ASP A 104 17.47 -12.73 29.52
C ASP A 104 16.25 -11.95 29.03
N ILE A 105 15.14 -12.04 29.78
CA ILE A 105 13.87 -11.39 29.45
C ILE A 105 13.44 -10.52 30.60
N SER A 106 12.99 -9.31 30.28
CA SER A 106 12.32 -8.41 31.23
C SER A 106 11.00 -7.91 30.64
N LEU A 107 9.93 -8.03 31.40
CA LEU A 107 8.61 -7.48 31.05
C LEU A 107 8.24 -6.37 32.04
N LYS A 108 7.88 -5.20 31.51
CA LYS A 108 7.34 -4.09 32.27
C LYS A 108 5.94 -3.80 31.75
N CYS A 109 4.96 -3.77 32.64
CA CYS A 109 3.58 -3.50 32.27
C CYS A 109 2.88 -2.62 33.30
N ASP A 110 1.84 -1.92 32.86
CA ASP A 110 0.96 -1.12 33.70
C ASP A 110 0.07 -1.97 34.63
N ASN A 111 -0.36 -3.14 34.15
CA ASN A 111 -1.18 -4.09 34.90
C ASN A 111 -0.73 -5.54 34.65
N ASP A 112 -0.50 -6.29 35.72
CA ASP A 112 0.04 -7.66 35.63
C ASP A 112 -0.94 -8.68 35.05
N ARG A 113 -2.26 -8.45 35.12
CA ARG A 113 -3.29 -9.40 34.63
C ARG A 113 -3.94 -8.97 33.33
N PHE A 114 -4.19 -7.68 33.18
CA PHE A 114 -4.88 -7.09 32.03
C PHE A 114 -4.09 -5.88 31.52
N PRO A 115 -2.85 -6.09 31.03
CA PRO A 115 -2.00 -4.98 30.60
C PRO A 115 -2.61 -4.21 29.45
N SER A 116 -2.46 -2.88 29.48
CA SER A 116 -2.75 -1.99 28.36
C SER A 116 -1.49 -1.37 27.75
N ASP A 117 -0.36 -1.45 28.45
CA ASP A 117 0.96 -1.04 28.01
C ASP A 117 1.98 -2.08 28.47
N VAL A 118 2.76 -2.63 27.54
CA VAL A 118 3.81 -3.62 27.81
C VAL A 118 5.08 -3.23 27.07
N VAL A 119 6.17 -3.12 27.83
CA VAL A 119 7.53 -2.97 27.32
C VAL A 119 8.28 -4.27 27.60
N ILE A 120 8.83 -4.85 26.55
CA ILE A 120 9.61 -6.09 26.59
C ILE A 120 11.05 -5.75 26.23
N GLU A 121 12.00 -6.24 27.02
CA GLU A 121 13.43 -6.23 26.69
C GLU A 121 13.94 -7.68 26.70
N ILE A 122 14.52 -8.13 25.58
CA ILE A 122 15.09 -9.47 25.43
C ILE A 122 16.55 -9.34 25.04
N LYS A 123 17.46 -9.91 25.83
CA LYS A 123 18.92 -9.85 25.61
C LYS A 123 19.51 -11.23 25.35
N GLY A 124 20.51 -11.31 24.49
CA GLY A 124 21.18 -12.56 24.11
C GLY A 124 21.67 -12.57 22.66
N ASP A 125 21.93 -13.77 22.13
CA ASP A 125 22.28 -13.96 20.72
C ASP A 125 21.13 -13.56 19.79
N PHE A 126 21.43 -12.75 18.77
CA PHE A 126 20.43 -12.10 17.91
C PHE A 126 19.42 -13.07 17.29
N GLN A 127 19.85 -14.22 16.78
CA GLN A 127 18.94 -15.17 16.13
C GLN A 127 18.00 -15.82 17.15
N LYS A 128 18.52 -16.13 18.33
CA LYS A 128 17.74 -16.74 19.41
C LYS A 128 16.73 -15.75 20.00
N ILE A 129 17.16 -14.52 20.28
CA ILE A 129 16.26 -13.49 20.86
C ILE A 129 15.18 -13.05 19.88
N ARG A 130 15.43 -13.13 18.56
CA ARG A 130 14.41 -12.90 17.53
C ARG A 130 13.31 -13.96 17.57
N LEU A 131 13.67 -15.25 17.66
CA LEU A 131 12.69 -16.32 17.85
C LEU A 131 11.93 -16.16 19.18
N ALA A 132 12.64 -15.87 20.28
CA ALA A 132 12.02 -15.66 21.58
C ALA A 132 11.03 -14.48 21.58
N SER A 133 11.38 -13.41 20.86
CA SER A 133 10.50 -12.25 20.63
C SER A 133 9.23 -12.65 19.90
N CYS A 134 9.35 -13.46 18.82
CA CYS A 134 8.19 -13.98 18.10
C CYS A 134 7.28 -14.81 19.02
N ILE A 135 7.84 -15.78 19.75
CA ILE A 135 7.12 -16.64 20.72
C ILE A 135 6.34 -15.76 21.71
N LEU A 136 7.03 -14.83 22.35
CA LEU A 136 6.48 -14.01 23.42
C LEU A 136 5.38 -13.07 22.90
N CYS A 137 5.65 -12.33 21.83
CA CYS A 137 4.69 -11.41 21.25
C CYS A 137 3.47 -12.13 20.71
N GLN A 138 3.65 -13.27 20.02
CA GLN A 138 2.54 -14.06 19.51
C GLN A 138 1.66 -14.57 20.64
N TYR A 139 2.25 -15.06 21.73
CA TYR A 139 1.51 -15.48 22.92
C TYR A 139 0.71 -14.32 23.54
N ILE A 140 1.35 -13.17 23.78
CA ILE A 140 0.73 -12.00 24.40
C ILE A 140 -0.43 -11.48 23.55
N VAL A 141 -0.19 -11.24 22.27
CA VAL A 141 -1.20 -10.70 21.36
C VAL A 141 -2.41 -11.64 21.31
N LYS A 142 -2.22 -12.94 21.07
CA LYS A 142 -3.33 -13.91 21.00
C LYS A 142 -4.15 -13.98 22.29
N ASN A 143 -3.51 -14.02 23.44
CA ASN A 143 -4.19 -14.14 24.73
C ASN A 143 -4.84 -12.84 25.20
N SER A 144 -4.41 -11.70 24.67
CA SER A 144 -4.99 -10.38 24.97
C SER A 144 -6.29 -10.06 24.21
N VAL A 145 -6.54 -10.71 23.06
CA VAL A 145 -7.63 -10.40 22.11
C VAL A 145 -9.03 -10.37 22.73
N LYS A 146 -9.31 -11.23 23.73
CA LYS A 146 -10.63 -11.31 24.37
C LYS A 146 -10.84 -10.25 25.47
N GLN A 147 -9.78 -9.57 25.88
CA GLN A 147 -9.77 -8.65 27.01
C GLN A 147 -9.37 -7.27 26.51
N VAL A 148 -8.08 -6.94 26.61
CA VAL A 148 -7.48 -5.70 26.10
C VAL A 148 -6.53 -6.10 24.97
N PRO A 149 -6.96 -6.08 23.69
CA PRO A 149 -6.09 -6.48 22.58
C PRO A 149 -4.84 -5.62 22.54
N LEU A 150 -3.67 -6.25 22.59
CA LEU A 150 -2.38 -5.57 22.51
C LEU A 150 -1.84 -5.62 21.09
N GLU A 151 -1.42 -4.47 20.58
CA GLU A 151 -0.78 -4.29 19.28
C GLU A 151 0.69 -3.96 19.47
N ILE A 152 1.55 -4.60 18.68
CA ILE A 152 2.97 -4.27 18.61
C ILE A 152 3.11 -2.92 17.91
N LYS A 153 3.55 -1.89 18.64
CA LYS A 153 3.75 -0.55 18.08
C LYS A 153 5.16 -0.31 17.60
N SER A 154 6.14 -0.90 18.27
CA SER A 154 7.54 -0.74 17.89
C SER A 154 8.34 -2.01 18.20
N LEU A 155 9.33 -2.27 17.35
CA LEU A 155 10.34 -3.30 17.54
C LEU A 155 11.69 -2.66 17.20
N THR A 156 12.54 -2.51 18.21
CA THR A 156 13.86 -1.89 18.08
C THR A 156 14.94 -2.94 18.30
N ASN A 157 15.73 -3.16 17.26
CA ASN A 157 16.88 -4.07 17.30
C ASN A 157 18.13 -3.31 17.71
N LEU A 158 18.71 -3.70 18.84
CA LEU A 158 20.06 -3.35 19.30
C LEU A 158 20.90 -4.64 19.20
N ASN A 159 22.22 -4.52 19.01
CA ASN A 159 23.11 -5.64 18.64
C ASN A 159 22.86 -6.95 19.42
N ASP A 160 22.67 -6.86 20.74
CA ASP A 160 22.46 -7.96 21.68
C ASP A 160 21.12 -7.87 22.42
N CYS A 161 20.19 -7.02 21.95
CA CYS A 161 18.96 -6.72 22.65
C CYS A 161 17.82 -6.34 21.69
N ILE A 162 16.66 -6.95 21.83
CA ILE A 162 15.42 -6.53 21.17
C ILE A 162 14.53 -5.86 22.20
N LYS A 163 14.11 -4.62 21.91
CA LYS A 163 13.11 -3.90 22.70
C LYS A 163 11.79 -3.82 21.93
N ILE A 164 10.69 -4.18 22.57
CA ILE A 164 9.36 -4.23 21.95
C ILE A 164 8.38 -3.46 22.82
N GLU A 165 7.53 -2.65 22.19
CA GLU A 165 6.50 -1.89 22.88
C GLU A 165 5.13 -2.28 22.32
N LEU A 166 4.24 -2.72 23.21
CA LEU A 166 2.88 -3.11 22.90
C LEU A 166 1.89 -2.21 23.63
N PHE A 167 0.86 -1.75 22.92
CA PHE A 167 -0.19 -0.89 23.48
C PHE A 167 -1.57 -1.43 23.15
N ALA A 168 -2.54 -1.10 24.00
CA ALA A 168 -3.94 -1.45 23.79
C ALA A 168 -4.47 -0.88 22.46
N SER A 169 -5.17 -1.72 21.73
CA SER A 169 -5.73 -1.43 20.42
C SER A 169 -6.99 -2.27 20.15
N ASN A 170 -7.43 -2.35 18.90
CA ASN A 170 -8.49 -3.24 18.48
C ASN A 170 -7.94 -4.60 18.03
N LYS A 171 -8.81 -5.62 18.03
CA LYS A 171 -8.47 -7.00 17.65
C LYS A 171 -7.79 -7.11 16.28
N LYS A 172 -8.20 -6.30 15.30
CA LYS A 172 -7.67 -6.39 13.94
C LYS A 172 -6.24 -5.85 13.89
N GLU A 173 -6.01 -4.67 14.46
CA GLU A 173 -4.67 -4.07 14.52
C GLU A 173 -3.70 -4.94 15.33
N ALA A 174 -4.15 -5.49 16.46
CA ALA A 174 -3.37 -6.43 17.26
C ALA A 174 -2.86 -7.62 16.43
N LEU A 175 -3.75 -8.33 15.73
CA LEU A 175 -3.37 -9.49 14.91
C LEU A 175 -2.51 -9.10 13.70
N ASN A 176 -2.85 -8.02 13.00
CA ASN A 176 -2.07 -7.53 11.86
C ASN A 176 -0.64 -7.11 12.27
N SER A 177 -0.45 -6.64 13.50
CA SER A 177 0.89 -6.27 13.99
C SER A 177 1.81 -7.50 14.10
N LEU A 178 1.30 -8.69 14.43
CA LEU A 178 2.11 -9.92 14.42
C LEU A 178 2.62 -10.25 13.02
N GLU A 179 1.74 -10.21 12.03
CA GLU A 179 2.11 -10.45 10.63
C GLU A 179 3.15 -9.43 10.16
N THR A 180 2.97 -8.16 10.55
CA THR A 180 3.87 -7.06 10.16
C THR A 180 5.29 -7.22 10.72
N TYR A 181 5.44 -7.64 11.98
CA TYR A 181 6.75 -7.69 12.64
C TYR A 181 7.42 -9.07 12.62
N PHE A 182 6.64 -10.15 12.55
CA PHE A 182 7.16 -11.52 12.68
C PHE A 182 6.62 -12.50 11.63
N GLY A 183 5.61 -12.14 10.85
CA GLY A 183 4.93 -13.03 9.91
C GLY A 183 4.99 -12.60 8.44
N GLU A 184 5.99 -11.82 8.04
CA GLU A 184 6.10 -11.27 6.68
C GLU A 184 6.03 -12.37 5.60
N MET A 185 6.53 -13.57 5.89
CA MET A 185 6.55 -14.70 4.97
C MET A 185 5.39 -15.68 5.18
N GLU A 186 4.46 -15.41 6.10
CA GLU A 186 3.37 -16.33 6.45
C GLU A 186 2.45 -16.59 5.25
N GLU A 187 1.97 -15.52 4.60
CA GLU A 187 1.08 -15.62 3.44
C GLU A 187 1.78 -16.30 2.26
N VAL A 188 3.05 -15.94 2.00
CA VAL A 188 3.86 -16.53 0.92
C VAL A 188 4.08 -18.02 1.16
N THR A 189 4.47 -18.39 2.38
CA THR A 189 4.73 -19.78 2.76
C THR A 189 3.46 -20.60 2.67
N CYS A 190 2.32 -20.08 3.15
CA CYS A 190 1.02 -20.71 3.00
C CYS A 190 0.64 -20.88 1.51
N ALA A 191 0.84 -19.85 0.69
CA ALA A 191 0.57 -19.91 -0.74
C ALA A 191 1.41 -20.99 -1.43
N ILE A 192 2.71 -21.09 -1.10
CA ILE A 192 3.63 -22.10 -1.64
C ILE A 192 3.20 -23.51 -1.19
N LYS A 193 2.99 -23.71 0.11
CA LYS A 193 2.59 -25.00 0.69
C LYS A 193 1.24 -25.48 0.19
N SER A 194 0.31 -24.58 -0.14
CA SER A 194 -1.02 -24.94 -0.64
C SER A 194 -1.00 -25.55 -2.05
N ARG A 195 0.00 -25.19 -2.88
CA ARG A 195 0.13 -25.64 -4.28
C ARG A 195 1.60 -25.87 -4.67
N PRO A 196 2.28 -26.84 -4.04
CA PRO A 196 3.74 -26.96 -4.14
C PRO A 196 4.19 -27.25 -5.58
N GLU A 197 3.49 -28.13 -6.31
CA GLU A 197 3.88 -28.49 -7.68
C GLU A 197 3.75 -27.33 -8.67
N PHE A 198 2.74 -26.46 -8.48
CA PHE A 198 2.58 -25.25 -9.28
C PHE A 198 3.77 -24.31 -9.07
N TRP A 199 4.08 -23.99 -7.81
CA TRP A 199 5.16 -23.06 -7.49
C TRP A 199 6.54 -23.59 -7.85
N LYS A 200 6.81 -24.88 -7.59
CA LYS A 200 8.05 -25.55 -8.05
C LYS A 200 8.21 -25.42 -9.55
N SER A 201 7.17 -25.72 -10.33
CA SER A 201 7.23 -25.61 -11.80
C SER A 201 7.42 -24.16 -12.24
N LEU A 202 6.72 -23.20 -11.63
CA LEU A 202 6.79 -21.79 -12.01
C LEU A 202 8.20 -21.22 -11.74
N VAL A 203 8.71 -21.43 -10.52
CA VAL A 203 10.05 -20.99 -10.10
C VAL A 203 11.12 -21.61 -10.98
N SER A 204 11.03 -22.92 -11.24
CA SER A 204 11.99 -23.61 -12.12
C SER A 204 12.02 -23.02 -13.53
N ARG A 205 10.86 -22.63 -14.09
CA ARG A 205 10.81 -21.98 -15.42
C ARG A 205 11.43 -20.59 -15.42
N HIS A 206 11.21 -19.80 -14.36
CA HIS A 206 11.88 -18.51 -14.21
C HIS A 206 13.41 -18.69 -14.11
N ILE A 207 13.90 -19.64 -13.30
CA ILE A 207 15.34 -19.93 -13.17
C ILE A 207 15.93 -20.38 -14.51
N LEU A 208 15.30 -21.33 -15.20
CA LEU A 208 15.78 -21.85 -16.49
C LEU A 208 15.79 -20.81 -17.61
N SER A 209 14.98 -19.76 -17.49
CA SER A 209 14.94 -18.65 -18.45
C SER A 209 15.84 -17.47 -18.04
N ASP A 210 16.65 -17.61 -16.98
CA ASP A 210 17.43 -16.50 -16.40
C ASP A 210 16.53 -15.28 -16.12
N TYR A 211 15.34 -15.55 -15.59
CA TYR A 211 14.30 -14.57 -15.29
C TYR A 211 13.87 -13.71 -16.51
N ASN A 212 14.02 -14.21 -17.74
CA ASN A 212 13.53 -13.57 -18.97
C ASN A 212 12.08 -13.95 -19.34
N MET A 213 11.29 -14.38 -18.35
CA MET A 213 9.87 -14.69 -18.52
C MET A 213 9.01 -13.56 -17.94
N VAL A 214 8.02 -13.11 -18.72
CA VAL A 214 7.06 -12.08 -18.32
C VAL A 214 5.85 -12.74 -17.65
N THR A 215 5.47 -12.26 -16.47
CA THR A 215 4.33 -12.75 -15.69
C THR A 215 3.29 -11.64 -15.53
N VAL A 216 2.20 -11.72 -16.29
CA VAL A 216 1.14 -10.71 -16.33
C VAL A 216 -0.24 -11.31 -16.04
N HIS A 217 -1.18 -10.47 -15.63
CA HIS A 217 -2.57 -10.87 -15.46
C HIS A 217 -3.19 -11.34 -16.79
N ARG A 218 -4.13 -12.28 -16.74
CA ARG A 218 -4.76 -12.85 -17.94
C ARG A 218 -5.38 -11.78 -18.84
N ASN A 219 -6.12 -10.82 -18.27
CA ASN A 219 -6.75 -9.75 -19.05
C ASN A 219 -5.72 -8.87 -19.77
N TYR A 220 -4.58 -8.60 -19.13
CA TYR A 220 -3.49 -7.85 -19.76
C TYR A 220 -2.94 -8.62 -20.97
N PHE A 221 -2.76 -9.94 -20.82
CA PHE A 221 -2.34 -10.80 -21.92
C PHE A 221 -3.40 -10.89 -23.04
N GLU A 222 -4.68 -10.96 -22.70
CA GLU A 222 -5.79 -10.96 -23.66
C GLU A 222 -5.83 -9.66 -24.49
N ASP A 223 -5.67 -8.50 -23.85
CA ASP A 223 -5.59 -7.21 -24.55
C ASP A 223 -4.40 -7.16 -25.50
N LEU A 224 -3.24 -7.68 -25.08
CA LEU A 224 -2.07 -7.77 -25.95
C LEU A 224 -2.34 -8.64 -27.19
N LEU A 225 -3.00 -9.79 -27.03
CA LEU A 225 -3.39 -10.70 -28.11
C LEU A 225 -4.42 -10.08 -29.06
N ALA A 226 -5.37 -9.32 -28.52
CA ALA A 226 -6.35 -8.55 -29.30
C ALA A 226 -5.76 -7.33 -30.02
N ASN A 227 -4.45 -7.09 -29.85
CA ASN A 227 -3.73 -5.91 -30.31
C ASN A 227 -4.26 -4.58 -29.73
N ASN A 228 -4.96 -4.65 -28.59
CA ASN A 228 -5.35 -3.48 -27.83
C ASN A 228 -4.17 -2.96 -27.01
N ILE A 229 -4.32 -1.74 -26.48
CA ILE A 229 -3.47 -1.19 -25.43
C ILE A 229 -4.19 -1.51 -24.12
N PRO A 230 -3.60 -2.34 -23.23
CA PRO A 230 -4.17 -2.62 -21.91
C PRO A 230 -4.49 -1.31 -21.18
N LEU A 231 -5.78 -1.07 -20.94
CA LEU A 231 -6.27 0.11 -20.25
C LEU A 231 -6.31 -0.19 -18.76
N GLY A 232 -5.21 0.13 -18.09
CA GLY A 232 -5.06 -0.12 -16.68
C GLY A 232 -4.46 -1.48 -16.39
N GLU A 233 -3.62 -1.50 -15.36
CA GLU A 233 -3.01 -2.71 -14.88
C GLU A 233 -3.76 -3.15 -13.64
N ILE A 234 -4.60 -4.18 -13.78
CA ILE A 234 -5.43 -4.72 -12.68
C ILE A 234 -4.58 -5.02 -11.44
N SER A 235 -3.32 -5.43 -11.63
CA SER A 235 -2.37 -5.62 -10.53
C SER A 235 -2.16 -4.32 -9.73
N ILE A 236 -2.04 -3.17 -10.38
CA ILE A 236 -1.88 -1.85 -9.72
C ILE A 236 -3.14 -1.53 -8.89
N GLU A 237 -4.34 -1.67 -9.47
CA GLU A 237 -5.59 -1.38 -8.74
C GLU A 237 -5.81 -2.32 -7.55
N ASN A 238 -5.46 -3.60 -7.71
CA ASN A 238 -5.56 -4.59 -6.64
C ASN A 238 -4.61 -4.28 -5.47
N ILE A 239 -3.37 -3.88 -5.76
CA ILE A 239 -2.40 -3.49 -4.74
C ILE A 239 -2.84 -2.19 -4.06
N ALA A 240 -3.26 -1.19 -4.84
CA ALA A 240 -3.68 0.12 -4.35
C ALA A 240 -5.04 0.09 -3.62
N LYS A 241 -5.85 -0.95 -3.85
CA LYS A 241 -7.24 -1.10 -3.40
C LYS A 241 -8.14 0.10 -3.77
N LYS A 242 -7.82 0.77 -4.86
CA LYS A 242 -8.57 1.92 -5.40
C LYS A 242 -8.41 2.00 -6.91
N PRO A 243 -9.37 2.61 -7.63
CA PRO A 243 -9.28 2.81 -9.07
C PRO A 243 -8.05 3.65 -9.45
N ILE A 244 -7.49 3.43 -10.65
CA ILE A 244 -6.30 4.18 -11.14
C ILE A 244 -6.46 5.69 -10.99
N GLN A 245 -7.65 6.24 -11.22
CA GLN A 245 -7.93 7.69 -11.16
C GLN A 245 -7.80 8.29 -9.76
N ASP A 246 -7.91 7.45 -8.72
CA ASP A 246 -7.89 7.88 -7.31
C ASP A 246 -6.49 7.69 -6.68
N ILE A 247 -5.53 7.12 -7.42
CA ILE A 247 -4.17 6.88 -6.92
C ILE A 247 -3.34 8.18 -7.04
N PRO A 248 -2.77 8.73 -5.94
CA PRO A 248 -1.87 9.87 -6.02
C PRO A 248 -0.62 9.56 -6.86
N LEU A 249 -0.11 10.52 -7.65
CA LEU A 249 1.04 10.30 -8.56
C LEU A 249 2.23 9.61 -7.88
N LYS A 250 2.65 10.08 -6.70
CA LYS A 250 3.80 9.49 -5.99
C LYS A 250 3.61 8.00 -5.69
N GLU A 251 2.39 7.62 -5.30
CA GLU A 251 2.00 6.23 -5.07
C GLU A 251 1.95 5.47 -6.40
N MET A 252 1.34 6.06 -7.43
CA MET A 252 1.26 5.48 -8.77
C MET A 252 2.64 5.16 -9.36
N LEU A 253 3.60 6.07 -9.24
CA LEU A 253 4.97 5.86 -9.71
C LEU A 253 5.63 4.68 -8.97
N SER A 254 5.41 4.58 -7.66
CA SER A 254 5.95 3.49 -6.84
C SER A 254 5.33 2.14 -7.25
N LEU A 255 4.03 2.11 -7.51
CA LEU A 255 3.31 0.93 -7.99
C LEU A 255 3.72 0.52 -9.40
N ILE A 256 3.94 1.47 -10.32
CA ILE A 256 4.49 1.17 -11.65
C ILE A 256 5.85 0.48 -11.51
N LYS A 257 6.73 1.00 -10.65
CA LYS A 257 8.03 0.37 -10.40
C LYS A 257 7.85 -1.06 -9.87
N GLU A 258 7.08 -1.23 -8.81
CA GLU A 258 6.84 -2.53 -8.18
C GLU A 258 6.26 -3.56 -9.18
N VAL A 259 5.19 -3.19 -9.89
CA VAL A 259 4.47 -4.11 -10.76
C VAL A 259 5.26 -4.44 -12.02
N TYR A 260 5.87 -3.45 -12.69
CA TYR A 260 6.60 -3.69 -13.93
C TYR A 260 7.91 -4.46 -13.72
N GLU A 261 8.62 -4.23 -12.60
CA GLU A 261 9.81 -5.00 -12.24
C GLU A 261 9.46 -6.43 -11.83
N THR A 262 8.41 -6.60 -10.99
CA THR A 262 7.98 -7.92 -10.51
C THR A 262 7.39 -8.79 -11.62
N SER A 263 6.64 -8.19 -12.55
CA SER A 263 6.11 -8.88 -13.74
C SER A 263 7.17 -9.16 -14.80
N ARG A 264 8.38 -8.58 -14.66
CA ARG A 264 9.47 -8.64 -15.66
C ARG A 264 9.07 -8.07 -17.02
N VAL A 265 8.02 -7.26 -17.08
CA VAL A 265 7.68 -6.48 -18.29
C VAL A 265 8.82 -5.52 -18.61
N VAL A 266 9.56 -5.03 -17.61
CA VAL A 266 10.81 -4.30 -17.76
C VAL A 266 11.86 -4.84 -16.79
N ASP A 267 13.13 -4.57 -17.07
CA ASP A 267 14.24 -5.04 -16.24
C ASP A 267 14.41 -4.19 -14.97
N ARG A 268 14.23 -2.87 -15.12
CA ARG A 268 14.40 -1.89 -14.04
C ARG A 268 13.60 -0.62 -14.33
N VAL A 269 13.09 0.01 -13.28
CA VAL A 269 12.45 1.33 -13.29
C VAL A 269 13.17 2.23 -12.29
N GLU A 270 13.63 3.37 -12.77
CA GLU A 270 14.18 4.47 -11.96
C GLU A 270 13.21 5.65 -11.98
N ILE A 271 12.99 6.25 -10.81
CA ILE A 271 12.11 7.40 -10.63
C ILE A 271 12.94 8.53 -10.04
N GLU A 272 13.11 9.59 -10.82
CA GLU A 272 13.83 10.81 -10.42
C GLU A 272 12.84 11.98 -10.41
N LYS A 273 12.31 12.33 -9.23
CA LYS A 273 11.25 13.34 -9.09
C LYS A 273 10.04 12.99 -9.96
N ASP A 274 9.85 13.70 -11.07
CA ASP A 274 8.75 13.53 -12.02
C ASP A 274 9.22 12.90 -13.34
N ARG A 275 10.38 12.23 -13.35
CA ARG A 275 10.92 11.51 -14.50
C ARG A 275 10.95 10.02 -14.19
N ILE A 276 10.50 9.23 -15.16
CA ILE A 276 10.51 7.76 -15.10
C ILE A 276 11.45 7.26 -16.18
N ILE A 277 12.37 6.38 -15.82
CA ILE A 277 13.30 5.74 -16.76
C ILE A 277 13.10 4.24 -16.62
N LEU A 278 12.62 3.60 -17.68
CA LEU A 278 12.45 2.16 -17.74
C LEU A 278 13.57 1.56 -18.60
N PHE A 279 14.28 0.60 -18.05
CA PHE A 279 15.30 -0.19 -18.74
C PHE A 279 14.68 -1.49 -19.21
N HIS A 280 14.93 -1.85 -20.46
CA HIS A 280 14.42 -3.08 -21.04
C HIS A 280 15.42 -3.70 -22.03
N ASN A 281 15.33 -5.01 -22.21
CA ASN A 281 16.12 -5.77 -23.17
C ASN A 281 15.36 -6.14 -24.48
N TYR A 282 14.19 -5.55 -24.73
CA TYR A 282 13.45 -5.76 -25.98
C TYR A 282 14.23 -5.27 -27.21
N ARG A 283 14.21 -6.09 -28.27
CA ARG A 283 14.87 -5.79 -29.56
C ARG A 283 13.90 -5.30 -30.64
N ASN A 284 12.62 -5.67 -30.52
CA ASN A 284 11.60 -5.32 -31.50
C ASN A 284 11.10 -3.89 -31.24
N LYS A 285 11.26 -3.01 -32.24
CA LYS A 285 10.87 -1.60 -32.14
C LYS A 285 9.36 -1.41 -31.91
N ASP A 286 8.52 -2.22 -32.55
CA ASP A 286 7.07 -2.14 -32.37
C ASP A 286 6.67 -2.53 -30.95
N THR A 287 7.37 -3.51 -30.35
CA THR A 287 7.20 -3.85 -28.92
C THR A 287 7.57 -2.69 -28.02
N ILE A 288 8.71 -2.03 -28.28
CA ILE A 288 9.15 -0.85 -27.51
C ILE A 288 8.15 0.29 -27.64
N ASP A 289 7.65 0.57 -28.85
CA ASP A 289 6.66 1.61 -29.09
C ASP A 289 5.30 1.27 -28.49
N LYS A 290 4.91 -0.01 -28.45
CA LYS A 290 3.68 -0.46 -27.78
C LYS A 290 3.79 -0.33 -26.26
N LEU A 291 4.90 -0.77 -25.67
CA LEU A 291 5.16 -0.60 -24.23
C LEU A 291 5.16 0.86 -23.81
N LYS A 292 5.80 1.73 -24.61
CA LYS A 292 5.78 3.18 -24.43
C LYS A 292 4.34 3.72 -24.41
N LYS A 293 3.49 3.31 -25.36
CA LYS A 293 2.08 3.72 -25.41
C LYS A 293 1.30 3.24 -24.19
N ILE A 294 1.49 1.99 -23.75
CA ILE A 294 0.83 1.44 -22.56
C ILE A 294 1.11 2.31 -21.33
N LEU A 295 2.38 2.66 -21.09
CA LEU A 295 2.78 3.48 -19.94
C LEU A 295 2.21 4.90 -20.01
N VAL A 296 2.24 5.53 -21.18
CA VAL A 296 1.66 6.88 -21.36
C VAL A 296 0.16 6.84 -21.10
N THR A 297 -0.56 5.89 -21.70
CA THR A 297 -2.01 5.75 -21.51
C THR A 297 -2.37 5.43 -20.05
N LEU A 298 -1.55 4.64 -19.35
CA LEU A 298 -1.72 4.36 -17.93
C LEU A 298 -1.61 5.63 -17.06
N LEU A 299 -0.60 6.46 -17.31
CA LEU A 299 -0.39 7.72 -16.58
C LEU A 299 -1.46 8.76 -16.95
N GLU A 300 -1.90 8.79 -18.20
CA GLU A 300 -3.03 9.62 -18.65
C GLU A 300 -4.33 9.20 -17.96
N ALA A 301 -4.58 7.89 -17.80
CA ALA A 301 -5.72 7.37 -17.06
C ALA A 301 -5.65 7.71 -15.55
N ASN A 302 -4.43 7.84 -15.00
CA ASN A 302 -4.20 8.37 -13.65
C ASN A 302 -4.38 9.90 -13.57
N GLY A 303 -4.49 10.59 -14.70
CA GLY A 303 -4.72 12.03 -14.79
C GLY A 303 -3.47 12.89 -14.95
N HIS A 304 -2.34 12.30 -15.32
CA HIS A 304 -1.05 12.98 -15.46
C HIS A 304 -0.47 12.85 -16.88
N LEU A 305 0.06 13.94 -17.42
CA LEU A 305 0.63 13.96 -18.76
C LEU A 305 2.14 13.74 -18.75
N PHE A 306 2.62 12.83 -19.59
CA PHE A 306 4.04 12.52 -19.74
C PHE A 306 4.47 12.53 -21.20
N ASP A 307 5.62 13.14 -21.45
CA ASP A 307 6.35 12.97 -22.70
C ASP A 307 7.19 11.71 -22.66
N ALA A 308 7.03 10.83 -23.65
CA ALA A 308 7.82 9.62 -23.73
C ALA A 308 8.79 9.62 -24.92
N LYS A 309 10.06 9.35 -24.65
CA LYS A 309 11.11 9.09 -25.64
C LYS A 309 11.65 7.69 -25.44
N SER A 310 11.86 6.95 -26.52
CA SER A 310 12.45 5.61 -26.49
C SER A 310 13.79 5.60 -27.20
N THR A 311 14.72 4.81 -26.67
CA THR A 311 15.96 4.40 -27.34
C THR A 311 15.96 2.86 -27.46
N ALA A 312 17.10 2.26 -27.80
CA ALA A 312 17.19 0.81 -27.98
C ALA A 312 16.96 0.00 -26.69
N ASN A 313 17.31 0.56 -25.52
CA ASN A 313 17.32 -0.16 -24.24
C ASN A 313 16.63 0.61 -23.10
N MET A 314 16.01 1.75 -23.39
CA MET A 314 15.29 2.52 -22.38
C MET A 314 14.12 3.31 -22.95
N ILE A 315 13.09 3.46 -22.11
CA ILE A 315 11.97 4.38 -22.31
C ILE A 315 12.05 5.43 -21.20
N VAL A 316 12.14 6.69 -21.59
CA VAL A 316 12.20 7.84 -20.69
C VAL A 316 10.87 8.57 -20.76
N LEU A 317 10.14 8.62 -19.66
CA LEU A 317 8.97 9.47 -19.49
C LEU A 317 9.34 10.69 -18.66
N THR A 318 9.03 11.87 -19.17
CA THR A 318 9.21 13.13 -18.47
C THR A 318 7.84 13.70 -18.21
N HIS A 319 7.48 13.90 -16.94
CA HIS A 319 6.23 14.56 -16.61
C HIS A 319 6.21 15.92 -17.30
N ARG A 320 5.18 16.15 -18.10
CA ARG A 320 4.86 17.51 -18.50
C ARG A 320 4.32 18.14 -17.23
N PRO A 321 4.97 19.18 -16.66
CA PRO A 321 4.40 19.86 -15.52
C PRO A 321 3.02 20.37 -15.94
N ASP A 322 2.00 19.64 -15.50
CA ASP A 322 0.64 20.07 -15.73
C ASP A 322 0.45 21.44 -15.10
N VAL A 323 -0.51 22.16 -15.65
CA VAL A 323 -1.04 23.39 -15.08
C VAL A 323 -1.41 23.21 -13.60
N GLY A 324 -1.51 21.98 -13.06
CA GLY A 324 -1.60 21.65 -11.63
C GLY A 324 -0.50 22.22 -10.72
N ILE A 325 0.76 22.34 -11.16
CA ILE A 325 1.81 23.01 -10.35
C ILE A 325 1.62 24.53 -10.38
N LYS A 326 1.32 25.11 -11.56
CA LYS A 326 0.89 26.52 -11.67
C LYS A 326 -0.37 26.79 -10.84
N VAL A 327 -1.35 25.89 -10.84
CA VAL A 327 -2.59 25.95 -10.05
C VAL A 327 -2.27 25.89 -8.56
N ASN A 328 -1.40 25.00 -8.09
CA ASN A 328 -1.00 24.94 -6.68
C ASN A 328 -0.20 26.17 -6.24
N GLU A 329 0.63 26.74 -7.12
CA GLU A 329 1.38 27.99 -6.88
C GLU A 329 0.45 29.22 -6.87
N ILE A 330 -0.56 29.24 -7.75
CA ILE A 330 -1.62 30.25 -7.83
C ILE A 330 -2.58 30.12 -6.64
N VAL A 331 -2.98 28.91 -6.25
CA VAL A 331 -3.79 28.60 -5.05
C VAL A 331 -3.05 28.99 -3.78
N GLY A 332 -1.73 28.78 -3.73
CA GLY A 332 -0.87 29.23 -2.63
C GLY A 332 -0.88 30.76 -2.44
N ASN A 333 -0.99 31.50 -3.55
CA ASN A 333 -0.99 32.97 -3.55
C ASN A 333 -2.39 33.61 -3.37
N LEU A 334 -3.48 32.83 -3.52
CA LEU A 334 -4.86 33.34 -3.57
C LEU A 334 -5.71 33.10 -2.32
N LYS A 335 -5.10 32.78 -1.16
CA LYS A 335 -5.79 32.68 0.15
C LYS A 335 -6.34 34.01 0.70
N ILE A 336 -6.79 34.93 -0.18
CA ILE A 336 -7.32 36.25 0.19
C ILE A 336 -8.58 36.55 -0.66
N SER A 337 -9.63 35.73 -0.53
CA SER A 337 -11.00 36.10 -0.92
C SER A 337 -12.03 35.34 -0.06
N ASN A 338 -13.19 35.95 0.18
CA ASN A 338 -14.17 35.47 1.16
C ASN A 338 -15.26 34.52 0.59
N SER A 339 -15.39 34.34 -0.74
CA SER A 339 -16.31 33.38 -1.38
C SER A 339 -15.53 32.26 -2.08
N ARG A 340 -15.95 31.01 -1.88
CA ARG A 340 -15.31 29.82 -2.48
C ARG A 340 -15.59 29.74 -3.98
N VAL A 341 -16.79 30.16 -4.41
CA VAL A 341 -17.09 30.27 -5.84
C VAL A 341 -16.20 31.31 -6.54
N ASP A 342 -15.89 32.43 -5.86
CA ASP A 342 -14.94 33.41 -6.40
C ASP A 342 -13.54 32.84 -6.55
N GLN A 343 -13.09 32.00 -5.60
CA GLN A 343 -11.82 31.29 -5.71
C GLN A 343 -11.78 30.38 -6.94
N GLU A 344 -12.83 29.58 -7.17
CA GLU A 344 -12.93 28.70 -8.34
C GLU A 344 -12.94 29.48 -9.66
N LEU A 345 -13.64 30.63 -9.73
CA LEU A 345 -13.66 31.49 -10.92
C LEU A 345 -12.30 32.15 -11.18
N ILE A 346 -11.58 32.57 -10.14
CA ILE A 346 -10.22 33.10 -10.26
C ILE A 346 -9.25 32.01 -10.73
N MET A 347 -9.37 30.79 -10.19
CA MET A 347 -8.59 29.64 -10.65
C MET A 347 -8.84 29.35 -12.13
N PHE A 348 -10.10 29.31 -12.54
CA PHE A 348 -10.50 29.08 -13.92
C PHE A 348 -9.94 30.16 -14.87
N THR A 349 -10.07 31.45 -14.52
CA THR A 349 -9.55 32.54 -15.36
C THR A 349 -8.03 32.55 -15.45
N THR A 350 -7.33 32.24 -14.36
CA THR A 350 -5.86 32.15 -14.35
C THR A 350 -5.38 30.96 -15.19
N PHE A 351 -6.08 29.84 -15.11
CA PHE A 351 -5.85 28.67 -15.96
C PHE A 351 -5.98 29.02 -17.45
N LEU A 352 -7.08 29.65 -17.85
CA LEU A 352 -7.31 30.03 -19.26
C LEU A 352 -6.26 31.01 -19.80
N LYS A 353 -5.73 31.91 -18.96
CA LYS A 353 -4.61 32.78 -19.36
C LYS A 353 -3.33 31.99 -19.65
N GLY A 354 -3.06 30.94 -18.87
CA GLY A 354 -1.90 30.07 -19.07
C GLY A 354 -1.99 29.20 -20.33
N LEU A 355 -3.19 28.94 -20.85
CA LEU A 355 -3.39 28.14 -22.07
C LEU A 355 -2.90 28.83 -23.35
N LYS A 356 -2.77 30.16 -23.35
CA LYS A 356 -2.35 30.94 -24.53
C LYS A 356 -0.96 30.60 -25.07
N GLU A 357 -0.13 29.93 -24.25
CA GLU A 357 1.24 29.54 -24.57
C GLU A 357 1.33 28.10 -25.13
N ILE A 358 0.21 27.39 -25.28
CA ILE A 358 0.19 25.96 -25.65
C ILE A 358 -0.30 25.78 -27.09
N PRO A 359 0.46 25.08 -27.97
CA PRO A 359 0.18 25.06 -29.40
C PRO A 359 -0.90 24.07 -29.88
N ASP A 360 -1.50 23.22 -29.03
CA ASP A 360 -2.49 22.22 -29.49
C ASP A 360 -3.63 21.94 -28.50
N ILE A 361 -4.82 21.64 -29.04
CA ILE A 361 -5.99 21.19 -28.27
C ILE A 361 -5.83 19.69 -27.94
N SER A 362 -5.43 19.36 -26.71
CA SER A 362 -5.39 17.98 -26.24
C SER A 362 -6.75 17.51 -25.68
N LEU A 363 -7.04 16.21 -25.77
CA LEU A 363 -8.19 15.55 -25.13
C LEU A 363 -8.27 15.87 -23.61
N SER A 364 -7.14 16.17 -22.97
CA SER A 364 -7.07 16.56 -21.56
C SER A 364 -7.75 17.90 -21.24
N LEU A 365 -7.80 18.86 -22.18
CA LEU A 365 -8.50 20.12 -21.97
C LEU A 365 -10.02 19.94 -21.92
N THR A 366 -10.54 18.94 -22.64
CA THR A 366 -11.95 18.54 -22.59
C THR A 366 -12.31 18.02 -21.22
N ALA A 367 -11.53 17.07 -20.69
CA ALA A 367 -11.77 16.49 -19.37
C ALA A 367 -11.62 17.53 -18.26
N LEU A 368 -10.61 18.39 -18.36
CA LEU A 368 -10.34 19.43 -17.37
C LEU A 368 -11.40 20.52 -17.37
N GLY A 369 -11.82 21.00 -18.55
CA GLY A 369 -12.95 21.92 -18.67
C GLY A 369 -14.18 21.39 -17.94
N ARG A 370 -14.54 20.11 -18.19
CA ARG A 370 -15.67 19.46 -17.51
C ARG A 370 -15.51 19.38 -16.00
N ARG A 371 -14.30 19.08 -15.49
CA ARG A 371 -14.00 19.06 -14.04
C ARG A 371 -14.20 20.44 -13.40
N PHE A 372 -13.73 21.52 -14.04
CA PHE A 372 -13.99 22.89 -13.57
C PHE A 372 -15.48 23.21 -13.54
N GLY A 373 -16.22 22.80 -14.58
CA GLY A 373 -17.67 22.98 -14.63
C GLY A 373 -18.38 22.30 -13.45
N LYS A 374 -17.99 21.06 -13.15
CA LYS A 374 -18.48 20.33 -11.98
C LYS A 374 -18.14 21.04 -10.66
N SER A 375 -16.89 21.46 -10.48
CA SER A 375 -16.41 22.15 -9.26
C SER A 375 -17.20 23.43 -8.98
N LEU A 376 -17.37 24.27 -10.01
CA LEU A 376 -18.15 25.51 -9.91
C LEU A 376 -19.57 25.27 -9.43
N MET A 377 -20.22 24.24 -9.96
CA MET A 377 -21.58 23.89 -9.57
C MET A 377 -21.64 23.33 -8.15
N GLN A 378 -20.66 22.51 -7.74
CA GLN A 378 -20.58 21.98 -6.37
C GLN A 378 -20.42 23.09 -5.32
N GLU A 379 -19.55 24.07 -5.57
CA GLU A 379 -19.37 25.17 -4.63
C GLU A 379 -20.58 26.11 -4.63
N TYR A 380 -21.19 26.37 -5.80
CA TYR A 380 -22.44 27.15 -5.87
C TYR A 380 -23.60 26.46 -5.13
N GLU A 381 -23.74 25.14 -5.28
CA GLU A 381 -24.73 24.32 -4.59
C GLU A 381 -24.58 24.43 -3.06
N LYS A 382 -23.34 24.34 -2.56
CA LYS A 382 -23.03 24.49 -1.12
C LYS A 382 -23.31 25.90 -0.61
N GLU A 383 -22.84 26.93 -1.33
CA GLU A 383 -23.03 28.33 -0.91
C GLU A 383 -24.52 28.74 -0.90
N ASN A 384 -25.33 28.17 -1.80
CA ASN A 384 -26.74 28.52 -1.96
C ASN A 384 -27.73 27.46 -1.41
N GLN A 385 -27.23 26.41 -0.75
CA GLN A 385 -28.02 25.31 -0.15
C GLN A 385 -29.01 24.67 -1.12
N ILE A 386 -28.60 24.45 -2.37
CA ILE A 386 -29.44 23.84 -3.40
C ILE A 386 -29.57 22.34 -3.13
N LYS A 387 -30.81 21.85 -2.98
CA LYS A 387 -31.09 20.42 -2.75
C LYS A 387 -31.31 19.64 -4.04
N ALA A 388 -31.77 20.32 -5.09
CA ALA A 388 -32.00 19.76 -6.41
C ALA A 388 -31.90 20.89 -7.45
N TRP A 389 -31.28 20.60 -8.59
CA TRP A 389 -31.13 21.55 -9.67
C TRP A 389 -32.38 21.61 -10.55
N ASP A 390 -32.75 22.82 -10.93
CA ASP A 390 -33.78 23.12 -11.93
C ASP A 390 -33.24 24.17 -12.93
N LEU A 391 -33.97 24.41 -14.03
CA LEU A 391 -33.55 25.39 -15.03
C LEU A 391 -33.37 26.81 -14.45
N LYS A 392 -34.10 27.15 -13.37
CA LYS A 392 -34.04 28.48 -12.75
C LYS A 392 -32.78 28.66 -11.93
N SER A 393 -32.46 27.70 -11.07
CA SER A 393 -31.24 27.68 -10.25
C SER A 393 -29.98 27.55 -11.12
N PHE A 394 -30.03 26.74 -12.18
CA PHE A 394 -28.95 26.65 -13.16
C PHE A 394 -28.73 27.98 -13.90
N LYS A 395 -29.80 28.63 -14.35
CA LYS A 395 -29.76 29.96 -14.94
C LYS A 395 -29.14 30.98 -13.97
N SER A 396 -29.59 31.02 -12.72
CA SER A 396 -29.05 31.94 -11.71
C SER A 396 -27.56 31.74 -11.44
N ALA A 397 -27.09 30.48 -11.41
CA ALA A 397 -25.67 30.18 -11.24
C ALA A 397 -24.83 30.76 -12.39
N PHE A 398 -25.24 30.51 -13.63
CA PHE A 398 -24.51 31.01 -14.79
C PHE A 398 -24.66 32.52 -15.02
N GLU A 399 -25.78 33.14 -14.67
CA GLU A 399 -25.90 34.61 -14.65
C GLU A 399 -24.87 35.22 -13.70
N MET A 400 -24.67 34.62 -12.53
CA MET A 400 -23.63 35.04 -11.59
C MET A 400 -22.22 34.81 -12.16
N PHE A 401 -21.93 33.62 -12.69
CA PHE A 401 -20.63 33.30 -13.26
C PHE A 401 -20.28 34.24 -14.42
N ASN A 402 -21.21 34.45 -15.35
CA ASN A 402 -21.02 35.32 -16.51
C ASN A 402 -20.81 36.77 -16.10
N SER A 403 -21.58 37.26 -15.12
CA SER A 403 -21.40 38.61 -14.58
C SER A 403 -19.99 38.82 -14.02
N LYS A 404 -19.51 37.87 -13.19
CA LYS A 404 -18.16 37.90 -12.59
C LYS A 404 -17.04 37.75 -13.63
N LEU A 405 -17.30 37.01 -14.70
CA LEU A 405 -16.38 36.82 -15.82
C LEU A 405 -16.49 37.89 -16.91
N HIS A 406 -17.36 38.89 -16.71
CA HIS A 406 -17.67 39.92 -17.69
C HIS A 406 -18.07 39.34 -19.06
N ILE A 407 -18.83 38.25 -19.08
CA ILE A 407 -19.42 37.65 -20.28
C ILE A 407 -20.81 38.26 -20.48
N ASP A 408 -21.05 38.83 -21.67
CA ASP A 408 -22.37 39.33 -22.05
C ASP A 408 -23.21 38.17 -22.58
N SER A 409 -24.23 37.81 -21.82
CA SER A 409 -25.07 36.65 -22.10
C SER A 409 -26.54 36.89 -21.81
N GLU A 410 -27.41 36.22 -22.56
CA GLU A 410 -28.85 36.31 -22.46
C GLU A 410 -29.46 34.90 -22.30
N TRP A 411 -30.50 34.81 -21.48
CA TRP A 411 -31.21 33.57 -21.19
C TRP A 411 -32.71 33.73 -21.44
N LYS A 412 -33.26 32.93 -22.36
CA LYS A 412 -34.68 33.00 -22.74
C LYS A 412 -35.35 31.64 -22.57
N MET A 413 -36.49 31.63 -21.89
CA MET A 413 -37.32 30.42 -21.80
C MET A 413 -38.14 30.28 -23.08
N GLU A 414 -38.05 29.11 -23.73
CA GLU A 414 -38.83 28.77 -24.92
C GLU A 414 -39.60 27.47 -24.65
N GLY A 415 -40.78 27.60 -24.05
CA GLY A 415 -41.58 26.46 -23.61
C GLY A 415 -40.88 25.66 -22.51
N LYS A 416 -40.54 24.40 -22.79
CA LYS A 416 -39.77 23.52 -21.88
C LYS A 416 -38.24 23.63 -22.05
N ASN A 417 -37.79 24.47 -22.99
CA ASN A 417 -36.38 24.63 -23.30
C ASN A 417 -35.84 25.94 -22.73
N LEU A 418 -34.54 25.96 -22.47
CA LEU A 418 -33.82 27.16 -22.06
C LEU A 418 -32.78 27.50 -23.13
N LEU A 419 -32.98 28.64 -23.79
CA LEU A 419 -32.05 29.19 -24.76
C LEU A 419 -31.00 30.04 -24.03
N TYR A 420 -29.73 29.77 -24.33
CA TYR A 420 -28.58 30.49 -23.80
C TYR A 420 -27.76 31.09 -24.95
N THR A 421 -27.63 32.41 -24.96
CA THR A 421 -26.94 33.16 -26.00
C THR A 421 -25.79 33.94 -25.39
N ILE A 422 -24.57 33.78 -25.90
CA ILE A 422 -23.40 34.59 -25.51
C ILE A 422 -23.11 35.57 -26.63
N ARG A 423 -23.40 36.86 -26.37
CA ARG A 423 -23.19 37.95 -27.34
C ARG A 423 -21.75 38.44 -27.34
N LYS A 424 -21.08 38.42 -26.19
CA LYS A 424 -19.66 38.78 -26.07
C LYS A 424 -18.96 37.94 -25.00
N CYS A 425 -17.93 37.20 -25.42
CA CYS A 425 -17.08 36.42 -24.52
C CYS A 425 -15.71 37.09 -24.39
N ASN A 426 -15.53 37.91 -23.36
CA ASN A 426 -14.26 38.63 -23.13
C ASN A 426 -13.09 37.70 -22.77
N ILE A 427 -13.37 36.45 -22.39
CA ILE A 427 -12.34 35.45 -22.09
C ILE A 427 -11.72 34.89 -23.38
N ALA A 428 -12.57 34.53 -24.35
CA ALA A 428 -12.13 34.00 -25.63
C ALA A 428 -11.71 35.11 -26.62
N ASN A 429 -12.21 36.34 -26.42
CA ASN A 429 -11.85 37.53 -27.18
C ASN A 429 -11.16 38.55 -26.27
N GLU A 430 -9.84 38.44 -26.11
CA GLU A 430 -9.03 39.46 -25.43
C GLU A 430 -8.34 40.33 -26.51
N GLY A 431 -8.80 41.57 -26.68
CA GLY A 431 -8.43 42.42 -27.82
C GLY A 431 -9.15 42.03 -29.12
N ASN A 432 -8.48 42.16 -30.27
CA ASN A 432 -9.00 41.77 -31.60
C ASN A 432 -8.65 40.31 -31.99
N LYS A 433 -8.20 39.47 -31.05
CA LYS A 433 -7.74 38.10 -31.33
C LYS A 433 -8.63 37.08 -30.62
N PHE A 434 -9.26 36.20 -31.40
CA PHE A 434 -10.06 35.09 -30.90
C PHE A 434 -9.16 33.88 -30.59
N ASP A 435 -9.35 33.28 -29.42
CA ASP A 435 -8.62 32.09 -28.98
C ASP A 435 -9.53 30.86 -29.00
N THR A 436 -9.28 29.97 -29.96
CA THR A 436 -10.05 28.73 -30.16
C THR A 436 -9.89 27.74 -29.00
N LEU A 437 -8.73 27.72 -28.34
CA LEU A 437 -8.40 26.81 -27.25
C LEU A 437 -9.16 27.20 -25.98
N ILE A 438 -9.18 28.50 -25.69
CA ILE A 438 -9.96 29.07 -24.59
C ILE A 438 -11.45 28.86 -24.83
N CYS A 439 -11.94 29.17 -26.05
CA CYS A 439 -13.34 28.97 -26.42
C CYS A 439 -13.76 27.50 -26.25
N HIS A 440 -12.92 26.56 -26.70
CA HIS A 440 -13.15 25.13 -26.54
C HIS A 440 -13.27 24.74 -25.07
N THR A 441 -12.33 25.18 -24.24
CA THR A 441 -12.29 24.86 -22.80
C THR A 441 -13.51 25.42 -22.08
N SER A 442 -13.88 26.68 -22.32
CA SER A 442 -15.07 27.30 -21.73
C SER A 442 -16.35 26.54 -22.09
N ARG A 443 -16.44 26.01 -23.31
CA ARG A 443 -17.57 25.15 -23.73
C ARG A 443 -17.61 23.84 -22.95
N GLU A 444 -16.47 23.19 -22.74
CA GLU A 444 -16.43 21.94 -21.97
C GLU A 444 -16.70 22.17 -20.47
N THR A 445 -16.36 23.35 -19.93
CA THR A 445 -16.81 23.81 -18.61
C THR A 445 -18.33 23.93 -18.53
N PHE A 446 -18.97 24.55 -19.52
CA PHE A 446 -20.42 24.61 -19.58
C PHE A 446 -21.07 23.22 -19.61
N LYS A 447 -20.53 22.30 -20.41
CA LYS A 447 -21.01 20.90 -20.47
C LYS A 447 -20.83 20.16 -19.15
N GLY A 448 -19.68 20.31 -18.49
CA GLY A 448 -19.43 19.69 -17.19
C GLY A 448 -20.41 20.16 -16.12
N ALA A 449 -20.74 21.45 -16.13
CA ALA A 449 -21.74 22.02 -15.24
C ALA A 449 -23.16 21.48 -15.53
N LEU A 450 -23.54 21.39 -16.81
CA LEU A 450 -24.82 20.85 -17.23
C LEU A 450 -25.00 19.38 -16.80
N ILE A 451 -23.97 18.55 -17.03
CA ILE A 451 -23.95 17.14 -16.62
C ILE A 451 -24.03 17.01 -15.10
N TYR A 452 -23.36 17.88 -14.34
CA TYR A 452 -23.47 17.86 -12.88
C TYR A 452 -24.89 18.19 -12.41
N ALA A 453 -25.50 19.24 -12.97
CA ALA A 453 -26.82 19.71 -12.55
C ALA A 453 -27.94 18.72 -12.93
N PHE A 454 -27.91 18.16 -14.14
CA PHE A 454 -29.04 17.41 -14.69
C PHE A 454 -28.71 15.96 -15.06
N GLY A 455 -27.46 15.52 -14.98
CA GLY A 455 -27.05 14.19 -15.42
C GLY A 455 -27.42 13.95 -16.88
N ASN A 456 -28.16 12.87 -17.12
CA ASN A 456 -28.72 12.54 -18.44
C ASN A 456 -30.10 13.17 -18.69
N GLY A 457 -30.61 13.98 -17.77
CA GLY A 457 -31.93 14.62 -17.84
C GLY A 457 -32.00 15.89 -18.68
N ALA A 458 -30.89 16.31 -19.30
CA ALA A 458 -30.82 17.47 -20.17
C ALA A 458 -29.92 17.23 -21.39
N GLU A 459 -30.40 17.58 -22.57
CA GLU A 459 -29.65 17.58 -23.83
C GLU A 459 -29.23 19.01 -24.22
N LEU A 460 -27.99 19.13 -24.72
CA LEU A 460 -27.44 20.38 -25.23
C LEU A 460 -27.40 20.38 -26.76
N ASP A 461 -28.16 21.27 -27.39
CA ASP A 461 -28.22 21.45 -28.84
C ASP A 461 -27.55 22.78 -29.23
N ILE A 462 -26.46 22.71 -30.00
CA ILE A 462 -25.67 23.89 -30.37
C ILE A 462 -26.24 24.50 -31.65
N LYS A 463 -26.65 25.77 -31.60
CA LYS A 463 -27.21 26.50 -32.75
C LYS A 463 -26.19 27.35 -33.47
N LYS A 464 -25.34 28.06 -32.73
CA LYS A 464 -24.31 28.95 -33.27
C LYS A 464 -23.03 28.90 -32.45
N LEU A 465 -21.88 29.03 -33.09
CA LEU A 465 -20.56 29.01 -32.45
C LEU A 465 -19.61 29.99 -33.11
N LEU A 466 -18.95 30.82 -32.28
CA LEU A 466 -17.85 31.68 -32.72
C LEU A 466 -16.73 30.89 -33.41
N SER A 467 -16.43 29.67 -32.93
CA SER A 467 -15.42 28.79 -33.53
C SER A 467 -15.81 28.23 -34.91
N HIS A 468 -17.08 28.33 -35.30
CA HIS A 468 -17.57 27.97 -36.63
C HIS A 468 -17.76 29.20 -37.56
N GLY A 469 -17.34 30.38 -37.11
CA GLY A 469 -17.43 31.64 -37.87
C GLY A 469 -18.75 32.41 -37.67
N ASP A 470 -19.60 32.01 -36.74
CA ASP A 470 -20.78 32.80 -36.36
C ASP A 470 -20.38 34.06 -35.58
N ASN A 471 -21.28 35.04 -35.51
CA ASN A 471 -21.05 36.30 -34.77
C ASN A 471 -21.27 36.18 -33.25
N PHE A 472 -21.84 35.08 -32.78
CA PHE A 472 -22.15 34.83 -31.37
C PHE A 472 -22.31 33.33 -31.12
N CYS A 473 -22.26 32.91 -29.85
CA CYS A 473 -22.57 31.52 -29.47
C CYS A 473 -24.01 31.40 -29.01
N GLU A 474 -24.69 30.33 -29.41
CA GLU A 474 -26.08 30.07 -29.03
C GLU A 474 -26.29 28.57 -28.83
N VAL A 475 -26.84 28.20 -27.68
CA VAL A 475 -27.14 26.81 -27.32
C VAL A 475 -28.54 26.70 -26.71
N VAL A 476 -29.20 25.58 -26.97
CA VAL A 476 -30.52 25.24 -26.44
C VAL A 476 -30.35 24.08 -25.49
N ILE A 477 -30.81 24.24 -24.24
CA ILE A 477 -30.91 23.18 -23.25
C ILE A 477 -32.33 22.62 -23.30
N ARG A 478 -32.46 21.32 -23.55
CA ARG A 478 -33.73 20.59 -23.59
C ARG A 478 -33.80 19.61 -22.43
N MET A 479 -34.83 19.71 -21.60
CA MET A 479 -35.06 18.72 -20.54
C MET A 479 -35.73 17.48 -21.14
N THR A 480 -35.18 16.30 -20.87
CA THR A 480 -35.71 15.00 -21.34
C THR A 480 -36.70 14.39 -20.38
#